data_AF-A0A7S1ZQI1-F1
#
_entry.id   AF-A0A7S1ZQI1-F1
#
_cell.length_a   1.000
_cell.length_b   1.000
_cell.length_c   1.000
_cell.angle_alpha   90.00
_cell.angle_beta   90.00
_cell.angle_gamma   90.00
#
_symmetry.space_group_name_H-M   'P 1'
#
loop_
_entity.id
_entity.type
_entity.pdbx_description
1 polymer ?
#
loop_
_entity_poly.entity_id
_entity_poly.type
_entity_poly.pdbx_seq_one_letter_code
_entity_poly.pdbx_strand_id
1 'polypeptide(L)'
;LRAGEKAMSLATFLASASYLKAGIDVLCDNHWKRHYDLSLQLHSLYAEAEYCNGHFQEVGRVTGIVIKQATLFENKFCVYVALIKSLTSGNKLKDAVDLGTN
;
A
#
# COMPACT_ATOMS: atom_id res chain seq x y z
N LEU A 1 -2.32 -26.75 10.13
CA LEU A 1 -3.24 -25.60 10.32
C LEU A 1 -2.66 -24.27 9.83
N ARG A 2 -1.45 -23.89 10.24
CA ARG A 2 -0.81 -22.59 9.88
C ARG A 2 -0.77 -22.25 8.38
N ALA A 3 -0.55 -23.22 7.50
CA ALA A 3 -0.54 -22.99 6.05
C ALA A 3 -1.93 -22.62 5.50
N GLY A 4 -3.00 -23.20 6.05
CA GLY A 4 -4.38 -22.91 5.66
C GLY A 4 -4.85 -21.55 6.14
N GLU A 5 -4.53 -21.17 7.38
CA GLU A 5 -4.78 -19.82 7.91
C GLU A 5 -4.05 -18.76 7.09
N LYS A 6 -2.78 -19.02 6.74
CA LYS A 6 -2.00 -18.11 5.88
C LYS A 6 -2.59 -17.98 4.48
N ALA A 7 -3.02 -19.08 3.87
CA ALA A 7 -3.67 -19.06 2.55
C ALA A 7 -5.02 -18.32 2.57
N MET A 8 -5.80 -18.48 3.65
CA MET A 8 -7.09 -17.79 3.82
C MET A 8 -6.91 -16.29 4.04
N SER A 9 -5.94 -15.89 4.85
CA SER A 9 -5.58 -14.48 5.01
C SER A 9 -5.13 -13.87 3.69
N LEU A 10 -4.25 -14.54 2.94
CA LEU A 10 -3.83 -14.11 1.60
C LEU A 10 -5.02 -13.97 0.65
N ALA A 11 -5.96 -14.93 0.63
CA ALA A 11 -7.16 -14.84 -0.20
C ALA A 11 -8.04 -13.64 0.17
N THR A 12 -8.14 -13.32 1.47
CA THR A 12 -8.88 -12.15 1.97
C THR A 12 -8.19 -10.85 1.56
N PHE A 13 -6.86 -10.79 1.62
CA PHE A 13 -6.07 -9.63 1.19
C PHE A 13 -6.12 -9.43 -0.33
N LEU A 14 -6.10 -10.50 -1.13
CA LEU A 14 -6.31 -10.46 -2.58
C LEU A 14 -7.70 -9.91 -2.95
N ALA A 15 -8.74 -10.38 -2.27
CA ALA A 15 -10.09 -9.88 -2.46
C ALA A 15 -10.19 -8.39 -2.07
N SER A 16 -9.65 -8.02 -0.91
CA SER A 16 -9.61 -6.64 -0.43
C SER A 16 -8.86 -5.72 -1.40
N ALA A 17 -7.68 -6.13 -1.89
CA ALA A 17 -6.90 -5.38 -2.87
C ALA A 17 -7.70 -5.10 -4.15
N SER A 18 -8.45 -6.10 -4.64
CA SER A 18 -9.29 -5.95 -5.83
C SER A 18 -10.42 -4.93 -5.64
N TYR A 19 -11.11 -4.97 -4.50
CA TYR A 19 -12.15 -3.98 -4.17
C TYR A 19 -11.59 -2.58 -3.96
N LEU A 20 -10.44 -2.47 -3.29
CA LEU A 20 -9.76 -1.19 -3.07
C LEU A 20 -9.27 -0.59 -4.39
N LYS A 21 -8.74 -1.41 -5.29
CA LYS A 21 -8.36 -0.99 -6.64
C LYS A 21 -9.55 -0.47 -7.44
N ALA A 22 -10.66 -1.23 -7.45
CA ALA A 22 -11.90 -0.77 -8.08
C ALA A 22 -12.40 0.55 -7.47
N GLY A 23 -12.28 0.69 -6.15
CA GLY A 23 -12.59 1.92 -5.42
C GLY A 23 -11.72 3.11 -5.84
N ILE A 24 -10.44 2.88 -6.13
CA ILE A 24 -9.52 3.90 -6.66
C ILE A 24 -9.88 4.26 -8.11
N ASP A 25 -10.18 3.26 -8.94
CA ASP A 25 -10.45 3.44 -10.38
C ASP A 25 -11.75 4.23 -10.65
N VAL A 26 -12.71 4.21 -9.70
CA VAL A 26 -13.95 5.00 -9.80
C VAL A 26 -13.86 6.39 -9.18
N LEU A 27 -12.72 6.77 -8.58
CA LEU A 27 -12.53 8.11 -8.06
C LEU A 27 -12.47 9.13 -9.21
N CYS A 28 -13.13 10.27 -9.05
CA CYS A 28 -13.09 11.34 -10.05
C CYS A 28 -11.69 11.96 -10.16
N ASP A 29 -11.28 12.47 -11.33
CA ASP A 29 -9.91 12.98 -11.57
C ASP A 29 -9.38 14.00 -10.54
N ASN A 30 -10.27 14.74 -9.87
CA ASN A 30 -9.95 15.71 -8.82
C ASN A 30 -10.11 15.16 -7.39
N HIS A 31 -10.18 13.84 -7.21
CA HIS A 31 -10.45 13.18 -5.94
C HIS A 31 -9.41 13.53 -4.87
N TRP A 32 -8.14 13.70 -5.24
CA TRP A 32 -7.10 14.18 -4.33
C TRP A 32 -7.38 15.58 -3.77
N LYS A 33 -8.11 16.44 -4.50
CA LYS A 33 -8.47 17.78 -4.02
C LYS A 33 -9.82 17.82 -3.29
N ARG A 34 -10.80 17.05 -3.76
CA ARG A 34 -12.18 17.07 -3.23
C ARG A 34 -12.45 16.05 -2.13
N HIS A 35 -11.74 14.92 -2.18
CA HIS A 35 -11.94 13.75 -1.33
C HIS A 35 -10.58 13.22 -0.85
N TYR A 36 -9.73 14.13 -0.37
CA TYR A 36 -8.34 13.84 -0.02
C TYR A 36 -8.21 12.70 1.00
N ASP A 37 -8.95 12.77 2.11
CA ASP A 37 -8.89 11.75 3.17
C ASP A 37 -9.32 10.36 2.66
N LEU A 38 -10.40 10.29 1.87
CA LEU A 38 -10.87 9.05 1.25
C LEU A 38 -9.84 8.49 0.26
N SER A 39 -9.27 9.36 -0.57
CA SER A 39 -8.24 8.99 -1.54
C SER A 39 -7.02 8.43 -0.85
N LEU A 40 -6.54 9.09 0.20
CA LEU A 40 -5.41 8.67 0.99
C LEU A 40 -5.68 7.33 1.69
N GLN A 41 -6.86 7.16 2.28
CA GLN A 41 -7.25 5.93 2.95
C GLN A 41 -7.32 4.75 1.98
N LEU A 42 -7.95 4.92 0.81
CA LEU A 42 -8.03 3.88 -0.22
C LEU A 42 -6.65 3.47 -0.73
N HIS A 43 -5.79 4.44 -1.05
CA HIS A 43 -4.43 4.14 -1.54
C HIS A 43 -3.55 3.50 -0.45
N SER A 44 -3.72 3.89 0.82
CA SER A 44 -2.96 3.30 1.93
C SER A 44 -3.39 1.86 2.20
N LEU A 45 -4.69 1.59 2.26
CA LEU A 45 -5.23 0.24 2.42
C LEU A 45 -4.87 -0.65 1.23
N TYR A 46 -4.88 -0.10 0.00
CA TYR A 46 -4.47 -0.83 -1.18
C TYR A 46 -2.99 -1.23 -1.10
N ALA A 47 -2.11 -0.29 -0.72
CA ALA A 47 -0.70 -0.58 -0.51
C ALA A 47 -0.46 -1.64 0.59
N GLU A 48 -1.23 -1.61 1.69
CA GLU A 48 -1.15 -2.61 2.75
C GLU A 48 -1.61 -4.00 2.27
N ALA A 49 -2.71 -4.06 1.51
CA ALA A 49 -3.19 -5.32 0.94
C ALA A 49 -2.19 -5.92 -0.06
N GLU A 50 -1.61 -5.11 -0.94
CA GLU A 50 -0.56 -5.53 -1.88
C GLU A 50 0.72 -5.95 -1.14
N TYR A 51 1.07 -5.31 -0.02
CA TYR A 51 2.19 -5.73 0.83
C TYR A 51 1.94 -7.12 1.45
N CYS A 52 0.75 -7.35 1.99
CA CYS A 52 0.36 -8.65 2.54
C CYS A 52 0.35 -9.76 1.47
N ASN A 53 0.05 -9.41 0.22
CA ASN A 53 0.10 -10.30 -0.94
C ASN A 53 1.52 -10.50 -1.50
N GLY A 54 2.50 -9.72 -1.07
CA GLY A 54 3.89 -9.79 -1.56
C GLY A 54 4.14 -9.03 -2.87
N HIS A 55 3.21 -8.19 -3.33
CA HIS A 55 3.34 -7.42 -4.57
C HIS A 55 4.08 -6.10 -4.35
N PHE A 56 5.33 -6.19 -3.89
CA PHE A 56 6.11 -5.02 -3.45
C PHE A 56 6.35 -3.95 -4.51
N GLN A 57 6.37 -4.32 -5.79
CA GLN A 57 6.47 -3.36 -6.89
C GLN A 57 5.24 -2.45 -6.94
N GLU A 58 4.04 -3.00 -6.73
CA GLU A 58 2.79 -2.25 -6.73
C GLU A 58 2.68 -1.38 -5.48
N VAL A 59 3.13 -1.89 -4.33
CA VAL A 59 3.29 -1.09 -3.10
C VAL A 59 4.16 0.14 -3.37
N GLY A 60 5.32 -0.03 -4.01
CA GLY A 60 6.21 1.06 -4.37
C GLY A 60 5.56 2.10 -5.30
N ARG A 61 4.81 1.63 -6.31
CA ARG A 61 4.08 2.49 -7.25
C ARG A 61 3.02 3.34 -6.55
N VAL A 62 2.17 2.71 -5.74
CA VAL A 62 1.07 3.37 -5.01
C VAL A 62 1.63 4.35 -3.98
N THR A 63 2.66 3.95 -3.24
CA THR A 63 3.38 4.82 -2.30
C THR A 63 3.94 6.05 -2.99
N GLY A 64 4.49 5.90 -4.19
CA GLY A 64 5.00 7.02 -4.98
C GLY A 64 3.91 8.03 -5.37
N ILE A 65 2.71 7.56 -5.72
CA ILE A 65 1.55 8.43 -6.01
C ILE A 65 1.15 9.20 -4.75
N VAL A 66 1.01 8.47 -3.64
CA VAL A 66 0.67 9.04 -2.33
C VAL A 66 1.67 10.13 -1.93
N ILE A 67 2.98 9.84 -2.00
CA ILE A 67 4.08 10.81 -1.74
C ILE A 67 3.95 12.08 -2.60
N LYS A 68 3.74 11.93 -3.91
CA LYS A 68 3.60 13.09 -4.82
C LYS A 68 2.38 13.94 -4.52
N GLN A 69 1.29 13.32 -4.10
CA GLN A 69 0.03 14.04 -3.84
C GLN A 69 0.03 14.82 -2.55
N ALA A 70 1.02 14.59 -1.69
CA ALA A 70 0.97 15.17 -0.37
C ALA A 70 2.28 15.75 0.17
N THR A 71 3.26 15.86 -0.72
CA THR A 71 3.97 17.14 -0.86
C THR A 71 3.04 18.33 -1.12
N LEU A 72 1.77 18.10 -1.46
CA LEU A 72 0.74 19.14 -1.66
C LEU A 72 -0.12 19.47 -0.41
N PHE A 73 -0.17 18.63 0.65
CA PHE A 73 -1.07 18.79 1.81
C PHE A 73 -0.41 18.30 3.13
N GLU A 74 -0.29 19.17 4.13
CA GLU A 74 0.61 19.01 5.30
C GLU A 74 0.13 18.10 6.47
N ASN A 75 1.13 17.71 7.27
CA ASN A 75 1.17 17.07 8.60
C ASN A 75 0.57 15.67 8.81
N LYS A 76 -0.73 15.43 8.61
CA LYS A 76 -1.28 14.05 8.73
C LYS A 76 -0.58 13.09 7.77
N PHE A 77 -0.15 13.63 6.65
CA PHE A 77 0.53 12.92 5.58
C PHE A 77 1.91 12.39 5.93
N CYS A 78 2.73 13.17 6.63
CA CYS A 78 4.08 12.75 7.02
C CYS A 78 4.06 11.46 7.85
N VAL A 79 3.03 11.31 8.70
CA VAL A 79 2.86 10.12 9.53
C VAL A 79 2.53 8.89 8.68
N TYR A 80 1.58 9.01 7.74
CA TYR A 80 1.23 7.90 6.84
C TYR A 80 2.36 7.54 5.87
N VAL A 81 3.06 8.52 5.31
CA VAL A 81 4.25 8.26 4.48
C VAL A 81 5.37 7.62 5.27
N ALA A 82 5.62 8.07 6.50
CA ALA A 82 6.61 7.43 7.35
C ALA A 82 6.24 5.96 7.61
N LEU A 83 4.96 5.68 7.86
CA LEU A 83 4.44 4.33 8.04
C LEU A 83 4.66 3.46 6.79
N ILE A 84 4.23 3.95 5.62
CA ILE A 84 4.33 3.23 4.34
C ILE A 84 5.79 3.05 3.91
N LYS A 85 6.63 4.08 4.10
CA LYS A 85 8.08 3.97 3.88
C LYS A 85 8.72 2.95 4.82
N SER A 86 8.30 2.88 6.08
CA SER A 86 8.78 1.86 7.02
C SER A 86 8.38 0.45 6.60
N LEU A 87 7.16 0.27 6.07
CA LEU A 87 6.72 -1.01 5.52
C LEU A 87 7.56 -1.42 4.30
N THR A 88 7.88 -0.44 3.44
CA THR A 88 8.69 -0.68 2.24
C THR A 88 10.19 -0.89 2.55
N SER A 89 10.75 -0.15 3.50
CA SER A 89 12.16 -0.28 3.91
C SER A 89 12.43 -1.57 4.70
N GLY A 90 11.45 -2.02 5.49
CA GLY A 90 11.45 -3.36 6.09
C GLY A 90 11.57 -4.47 5.04
N ASN A 91 11.00 -4.27 3.85
CA ASN A 91 11.13 -5.23 2.75
C ASN A 91 12.50 -5.18 2.06
N LYS A 92 13.09 -4.00 1.87
CA LYS A 92 14.47 -3.90 1.34
C LYS A 92 15.50 -4.59 2.24
N LEU A 93 15.30 -4.56 3.56
CA LEU A 93 16.14 -5.32 4.49
C LEU A 93 15.94 -6.83 4.32
N LYS A 94 14.71 -7.29 4.12
CA LYS A 94 14.41 -8.71 3.86
C LYS A 94 14.98 -9.21 2.53
N ASP A 95 14.79 -8.45 1.46
CA ASP A 95 15.35 -8.73 0.13
C ASP A 95 16.89 -8.75 0.18
N ALA A 96 17.52 -7.87 0.97
CA ALA A 96 18.97 -7.85 1.15
C ALA A 96 19.50 -9.04 1.97
N VAL A 97 18.72 -9.59 2.90
CA VAL A 97 19.10 -10.81 3.64
C VAL A 97 18.97 -12.06 2.76
N ASP A 98 17.92 -12.15 1.94
CA ASP A 98 17.75 -13.28 1.01
C ASP A 98 18.81 -13.28 -0.11
N LEU A 99 19.30 -12.11 -0.54
CA LEU A 99 20.39 -12.02 -1.54
C LEU A 99 21.78 -12.35 -0.96
N GLY A 100 21.96 -12.27 0.37
CA GLY A 100 23.24 -12.51 1.05
C GLY A 100 23.46 -13.96 1.52
N THR A 101 22.52 -14.86 1.24
CA THR A 101 22.58 -16.27 1.67
C THR A 101 22.65 -17.28 0.52
N ASN A 102 23.02 -16.85 -0.69
CA ASN A 102 23.25 -17.71 -1.85
C ASN A 102 24.71 -17.70 -2.30
#